data_AF-A0A183TSM3-F1
#
_entry.id   AF-A0A183TSM3-F1
#
_cell.length_a   1.000
_cell.length_b   1.000
_cell.length_c   1.000
_cell.angle_alpha   90.00
_cell.angle_beta   90.00
_cell.angle_gamma   90.00
#
_symmetry.space_group_name_H-M   'P 1'
#
loop_
_entity.id
_entity.type
_entity.pdbx_description
1 polymer ?
#
loop_
_entity_poly.entity_id
_entity_poly.type
_entity_poly.pdbx_seq_one_letter_code
_entity_poly.pdbx_strand_id
1 'polypeptide(L)'
;LLLAAPTCDQIVCGLDKQQQQFLLPVDLPPLKALLDATITAFVTTTNTRLANISPRQYAEFVEFLGRARDAFNLLKPDGPTQFRNLVGYLCHSYRGKRKLVALLNERFNS
;
A
#
# COMPACT_ATOMS: atom_id res chain seq x y z
N LEU A 1 -33.04 30.19 -9.66
CA LEU A 1 -32.47 29.24 -8.67
C LEU A 1 -32.65 27.82 -9.18
N LEU A 2 -31.65 27.28 -9.90
CA LEU A 2 -31.22 25.88 -9.78
C LEU A 2 -29.92 25.71 -10.59
N LEU A 3 -28.81 25.57 -9.87
CA LEU A 3 -27.54 25.13 -10.43
C LEU A 3 -27.55 23.60 -10.40
N ALA A 4 -27.70 22.96 -11.56
CA ALA A 4 -27.42 21.54 -11.69
C ALA A 4 -25.98 21.40 -12.21
N ALA A 5 -25.06 21.07 -11.30
CA ALA A 5 -23.72 20.63 -11.68
C ALA A 5 -23.85 19.31 -12.45
N PRO A 6 -23.19 19.13 -13.61
CA PRO A 6 -23.12 17.82 -14.22
C PRO A 6 -22.27 16.91 -13.33
N THR A 7 -22.90 15.86 -12.83
CA THR A 7 -22.27 14.74 -12.14
C THR A 7 -21.24 14.08 -13.05
N CYS A 8 -20.05 13.80 -12.52
CA CYS A 8 -19.05 12.94 -13.15
C CYS A 8 -19.64 11.53 -13.31
N ASP A 9 -20.28 11.27 -14.43
CA ASP A 9 -20.69 9.94 -14.82
C ASP A 9 -20.27 9.67 -16.27
N GLN A 10 -19.51 8.59 -16.42
CA GLN A 10 -19.26 7.83 -17.63
C GLN A 10 -18.36 8.44 -18.72
N ILE A 11 -17.06 8.24 -18.56
CA ILE A 11 -16.15 8.11 -19.71
C ILE A 11 -16.11 6.62 -20.07
N VAL A 12 -17.02 6.19 -20.94
CA VAL A 12 -16.92 4.91 -21.66
C VAL A 12 -16.20 5.18 -22.98
N CYS A 13 -15.00 4.65 -23.14
CA CYS A 13 -14.42 4.42 -24.47
C CYS A 13 -14.24 2.91 -24.62
N GLY A 14 -14.96 2.32 -25.56
CA GLY A 14 -15.22 0.88 -25.61
C GLY A 14 -14.04 0.03 -26.07
N LEU A 15 -13.98 -1.21 -25.58
CA LEU A 15 -14.10 -2.44 -26.36
C LEU A 15 -14.11 -3.66 -25.42
N ASP A 16 -14.94 -4.64 -25.78
CA ASP A 16 -15.03 -6.04 -25.34
C ASP A 16 -15.60 -6.43 -23.97
N LYS A 17 -16.62 -7.27 -24.06
CA LYS A 17 -17.41 -7.87 -22.98
C LYS A 17 -16.63 -9.00 -22.30
N GLN A 18 -15.90 -8.74 -21.21
CA GLN A 18 -15.76 -9.63 -20.03
C GLN A 18 -14.94 -8.88 -18.96
N GLN A 19 -15.48 -8.81 -17.73
CA GLN A 19 -14.94 -8.10 -16.56
C GLN A 19 -14.91 -6.56 -16.67
N GLN A 20 -16.10 -5.97 -16.54
CA GLN A 20 -16.23 -4.56 -16.20
C GLN A 20 -15.85 -4.33 -14.73
N GLN A 21 -14.55 -4.39 -14.43
CA GLN A 21 -13.99 -3.64 -13.31
C GLN A 21 -14.00 -2.19 -13.76
N PHE A 22 -14.90 -1.39 -13.18
CA PHE A 22 -14.92 0.05 -13.39
C PHE A 22 -13.56 0.61 -12.93
N LEU A 23 -12.69 0.98 -13.88
CA LEU A 23 -11.38 1.54 -13.58
C LEU A 23 -11.58 2.84 -12.81
N LEU A 24 -11.03 2.89 -11.60
CA LEU A 24 -11.10 4.09 -10.79
C LEU A 24 -10.18 5.15 -11.42
N PRO A 25 -10.41 6.46 -11.21
CA PRO A 25 -9.53 7.50 -11.74
C PRO A 25 -8.03 7.31 -11.43
N VAL A 26 -7.70 6.59 -10.35
CA VAL A 26 -6.33 6.23 -9.97
C VAL A 26 -5.69 5.18 -10.89
N ASP A 27 -6.50 4.38 -11.59
CA ASP A 27 -6.07 3.34 -12.53
C ASP A 27 -5.75 3.90 -13.92
N LEU A 28 -6.00 5.19 -14.16
CA LEU A 28 -5.72 5.84 -15.44
C LEU A 28 -4.45 6.71 -15.36
N PRO A 29 -3.69 6.84 -16.46
CA PRO A 29 -2.59 7.80 -16.53
C PRO A 29 -3.11 9.26 -16.45
N PRO A 30 -2.32 10.19 -15.88
CA PRO A 30 -0.97 10.00 -15.35
C PRO A 30 -0.95 9.45 -13.91
N LEU A 31 -2.11 9.35 -13.24
CA LEU A 31 -2.22 8.99 -11.83
C LEU A 31 -1.73 7.56 -11.56
N LYS A 32 -2.04 6.62 -12.44
CA LYS A 32 -1.54 5.24 -12.34
C LYS A 32 -0.02 5.19 -12.31
N ALA A 33 0.64 5.88 -13.25
CA ALA A 33 2.10 5.89 -13.34
C ALA A 33 2.74 6.53 -12.10
N LEU A 34 2.11 7.58 -11.56
CA LEU A 34 2.54 8.21 -10.31
C LEU A 34 2.37 7.26 -9.12
N LEU A 35 1.26 6.54 -9.03
CA LEU A 35 0.99 5.56 -7.98
C LEU A 35 2.00 4.41 -8.03
N ASP A 36 2.18 3.81 -9.22
CA ASP A 36 3.11 2.70 -9.45
C ASP A 36 4.56 3.12 -9.10
N ALA A 37 4.98 4.32 -9.52
CA ALA A 37 6.29 4.86 -9.16
C ALA A 37 6.44 5.11 -7.64
N THR A 38 5.39 5.60 -6.99
CA THR A 38 5.38 5.84 -5.54
C THR A 38 5.48 4.53 -4.76
N ILE A 39 4.73 3.50 -5.15
CA ILE A 39 4.78 2.16 -4.56
C ILE A 39 6.18 1.56 -4.74
N THR A 40 6.74 1.64 -5.95
CA THR A 40 8.09 1.16 -6.26
C THR A 40 9.15 1.84 -5.40
N ALA A 41 9.06 3.18 -5.26
CA ALA A 41 9.97 3.95 -4.42
C ALA A 41 9.83 3.53 -2.93
N PHE A 42 8.61 3.40 -2.42
CA PHE A 42 8.35 2.95 -1.05
C PHE A 42 8.96 1.58 -0.75
N VAL A 43 8.75 0.60 -1.65
CA VAL A 43 9.32 -0.75 -1.52
C VAL A 43 10.85 -0.70 -1.55
N THR A 44 11.43 0.06 -2.47
CA THR A 44 12.89 0.20 -2.60
C THR A 44 13.50 0.84 -1.36
N THR A 45 12.94 1.95 -0.89
CA THR A 45 13.40 2.64 0.33
C THR A 45 13.26 1.75 1.56
N THR A 46 12.16 1.00 1.67
CA THR A 46 11.93 0.05 2.78
C THR A 46 13.01 -1.04 2.80
N ASN A 47 13.29 -1.66 1.65
CA ASN A 47 14.31 -2.71 1.54
C ASN A 47 15.72 -2.17 1.86
N THR A 48 16.10 -1.02 1.29
CA THR A 48 17.41 -0.39 1.55
C THR A 48 17.57 -0.01 3.03
N ARG A 49 16.55 0.58 3.66
CA ARG A 49 16.58 0.90 5.09
C ARG A 49 16.72 -0.37 5.93
N LEU A 50 15.93 -1.40 5.61
CA LEU A 50 15.94 -2.65 6.35
C LEU A 50 17.19 -3.50 6.15
N ALA A 51 17.96 -3.30 5.09
CA ALA A 51 19.26 -3.97 4.94
C ALA A 51 20.22 -3.54 6.07
N ASN A 52 20.35 -2.23 6.31
CA ASN A 52 21.38 -1.65 7.19
C ASN A 52 20.85 -1.11 8.54
N ILE A 53 19.55 -1.27 8.84
CA ILE A 53 18.94 -0.78 10.08
C ILE A 53 19.56 -1.40 11.34
N SER A 54 19.85 -0.57 12.33
CA SER A 54 20.33 -1.01 13.65
C SER A 54 19.17 -1.36 14.60
N PRO A 55 19.38 -2.21 15.63
CA PRO A 55 18.33 -2.58 16.58
C PRO A 55 17.69 -1.42 17.34
N ARG A 56 18.36 -0.27 17.44
CA ARG A 56 17.83 0.95 18.09
C ARG A 56 16.73 1.61 17.27
N GLN A 57 16.72 1.39 15.95
CA GLN A 57 15.82 2.03 15.01
C GLN A 57 14.56 1.19 14.72
N TYR A 58 14.44 -0.01 15.28
CA TYR A 58 13.30 -0.89 15.00
C TYR A 58 11.96 -0.29 15.43
N ALA A 59 11.92 0.41 16.56
CA ALA A 59 10.69 1.06 17.04
C ALA A 59 10.18 2.11 16.04
N GLU A 60 11.06 3.01 15.61
CA GLU A 60 10.75 4.03 14.60
C GLU A 60 10.27 3.41 13.27
N PHE A 61 10.90 2.31 12.85
CA PHE A 61 10.49 1.59 11.65
C PHE A 61 9.09 0.96 11.79
N VAL A 62 8.78 0.38 12.95
CA VAL A 62 7.47 -0.22 13.23
C VAL A 62 6.38 0.85 13.30
N GLU A 63 6.67 2.03 13.88
CA GLU A 63 5.74 3.16 13.84
C GLU A 63 5.50 3.68 12.41
N PHE A 64 6.56 3.73 11.59
CA PHE A 64 6.43 4.06 10.18
C PHE A 64 5.49 3.10 9.45
N LEU A 65 5.62 1.78 9.67
CA LEU A 65 4.67 0.80 9.13
C LEU A 65 3.25 0.99 9.67
N GLY A 66 3.11 1.41 10.93
CA GLY A 66 1.82 1.75 11.52
C GLY A 66 1.11 2.87 10.75
N ARG A 67 1.83 3.93 10.37
CA ARG A 67 1.29 5.01 9.52
C ARG A 67 0.99 4.54 8.10
N ALA A 68 1.82 3.66 7.54
CA ALA A 68 1.59 3.10 6.21
C ALA A 68 0.29 2.28 6.16
N ARG A 69 -0.06 1.54 7.24
CA ARG A 69 -1.32 0.79 7.35
C ARG A 69 -2.55 1.65 7.08
N ASP A 70 -2.54 2.90 7.55
CA ASP A 70 -3.67 3.81 7.36
C ASP A 70 -3.88 4.13 5.87
N ALA A 71 -2.79 4.23 5.09
CA ALA A 71 -2.88 4.37 3.63
C ALA A 71 -3.44 3.10 2.97
N PHE A 72 -3.02 1.91 3.41
CA PHE A 72 -3.59 0.65 2.92
C PHE A 72 -5.08 0.52 3.24
N ASN A 73 -5.56 1.05 4.37
CA ASN A 73 -6.99 1.03 4.70
C ASN A 73 -7.86 1.87 3.74
N LEU A 74 -7.27 2.83 3.03
CA LEU A 74 -7.95 3.60 1.98
C LEU A 74 -8.07 2.83 0.66
N LEU A 75 -7.20 1.85 0.41
CA LEU A 75 -7.13 1.06 -0.83
C LEU A 75 -8.12 -0.12 -0.85
N LYS A 76 -9.41 0.16 -0.63
CA LYS A 76 -10.46 -0.88 -0.62
C LYS A 76 -10.71 -1.46 -2.02
N PRO A 77 -11.11 -2.75 -2.13
CA PRO A 77 -11.40 -3.67 -1.03
C PRO A 77 -10.17 -4.40 -0.46
N ASP A 78 -9.07 -4.48 -1.19
CA ASP A 78 -7.98 -5.43 -0.89
C ASP A 78 -6.86 -4.90 0.00
N GLY A 79 -6.82 -3.60 0.27
CA GLY A 79 -5.76 -2.92 1.02
C GLY A 79 -5.39 -3.58 2.36
N PRO A 80 -6.35 -3.93 3.24
CA PRO A 80 -6.04 -4.63 4.49
C PRO A 80 -5.35 -5.98 4.27
N THR A 81 -5.78 -6.74 3.26
CA THR A 81 -5.15 -8.01 2.87
C THR A 81 -3.74 -7.79 2.33
N GLN A 82 -3.54 -6.75 1.49
CA GLN A 82 -2.23 -6.38 0.98
C GLN A 82 -1.26 -5.99 2.11
N PHE A 83 -1.72 -5.24 3.11
CA PHE A 83 -0.90 -4.88 4.28
C PHE A 83 -0.48 -6.11 5.09
N ARG A 84 -1.41 -7.04 5.35
CA ARG A 84 -1.10 -8.31 6.02
C ARG A 84 -0.04 -9.11 5.27
N ASN A 85 -0.17 -9.20 3.94
CA ASN A 85 0.80 -9.89 3.09
C ASN A 85 2.19 -9.21 3.14
N LEU A 86 2.24 -7.87 3.15
CA LEU A 86 3.48 -7.11 3.32
C LEU A 86 4.16 -7.42 4.67
N VAL A 87 3.42 -7.38 5.78
CA VAL A 87 3.97 -7.72 7.10
C VAL A 87 4.50 -9.16 7.11
N GLY A 88 3.75 -10.11 6.53
CA GLY A 88 4.18 -11.50 6.38
C GLY A 88 5.48 -11.64 5.60
N TYR A 89 5.59 -10.95 4.47
CA TYR A 89 6.81 -10.89 3.66
C TYR A 89 7.99 -10.33 4.46
N LEU A 90 7.81 -9.24 5.21
CA LEU A 90 8.87 -8.64 6.02
C LEU A 90 9.33 -9.59 7.13
N CYS A 91 8.41 -10.25 7.84
CA CYS A 91 8.75 -11.25 8.84
C CYS A 91 9.55 -12.42 8.24
N HIS A 92 9.19 -12.88 7.04
CA HIS A 92 9.90 -13.96 6.35
C HIS A 92 11.29 -13.53 5.89
N SER A 93 11.39 -12.44 5.14
CA SER A 93 12.63 -11.93 4.55
C SER A 93 13.66 -11.52 5.60
N TYR A 94 13.21 -11.04 6.76
CA TYR A 94 14.08 -10.58 7.86
C TYR A 94 14.06 -11.51 9.09
N ARG A 95 13.73 -12.81 8.92
CA ARG A 95 13.66 -13.81 10.01
C ARG A 95 14.90 -13.91 10.91
N GLY A 96 16.09 -13.56 10.40
CA GLY A 96 17.34 -13.50 11.17
C GLY A 96 17.40 -12.33 12.18
N LYS A 97 16.62 -11.26 11.96
CA LYS A 97 16.53 -10.09 12.85
C LYS A 97 15.42 -10.30 13.88
N ARG A 98 15.64 -11.24 14.81
CA ARG A 98 14.61 -11.71 15.78
C ARG A 98 13.86 -10.60 16.51
N LYS A 99 14.55 -9.56 16.99
CA LYS A 99 13.92 -8.43 17.69
C LYS A 99 12.98 -7.62 16.77
N LEU A 100 13.35 -7.42 15.50
CA LEU A 100 12.50 -6.75 14.53
C LEU A 100 11.23 -7.58 14.28
N VAL A 101 11.38 -8.88 14.03
CA VAL A 101 10.26 -9.79 13.78
C VAL A 101 9.32 -9.87 14.98
N ALA A 102 9.86 -9.91 16.21
CA ALA A 102 9.06 -9.87 17.43
C ALA A 102 8.19 -8.61 17.51
N LEU A 103 8.77 -7.43 17.25
CA LEU A 103 8.02 -6.16 17.25
C LEU A 103 6.96 -6.10 16.14
N LEU A 104 7.25 -6.63 14.95
CA LEU A 104 6.28 -6.71 13.86
C LEU A 104 5.10 -7.61 14.22
N ASN A 105 5.37 -8.79 14.78
CA ASN A 105 4.34 -9.72 15.20
C ASN A 105 3.47 -9.13 16.31
N GLU A 106 4.10 -8.58 17.36
CA GLU A 106 3.39 -7.94 18.47
C GLU A 106 2.43 -6.85 17.99
N ARG A 107 2.87 -6.02 17.02
CA ARG A 107 2.08 -4.88 16.56
C ARG A 107 1.04 -5.19 15.50
N PHE A 108 1.27 -6.18 14.64
CA PHE A 108 0.46 -6.38 13.44
C PHE A 108 -0.14 -7.79 13.29
N ASN A 109 0.33 -8.77 14.05
CA ASN A 109 -0.13 -10.17 13.98
C ASN A 109 -0.68 -10.70 15.33
N SER A 110 -0.81 -9.86 16.35
CA SER A 110 -1.48 -10.20 17.61
C SER A 110 -2.99 -10.23 17.47
#